data_AF-A0A5D6YR46-F1
#
_entry.id   AF-A0A5D6YR46-F1
#
_cell.length_a   1.000
_cell.length_b   1.000
_cell.length_c   1.000
_cell.angle_alpha   90.00
_cell.angle_beta   90.00
_cell.angle_gamma   90.00
#
_symmetry.space_group_name_H-M   'P 1'
#
loop_
_entity.id
_entity.type
_entity.pdbx_description
1 polymer ?
#
loop_
_entity_poly.entity_id
_entity_poly.type
_entity_poly.pdbx_seq_one_letter_code
_entity_poly.pdbx_strand_id
1 'polypeptide(L)'
;EHDAELVRLARSWVEYWSEDTSSWFYYRQETGDAIWAPPPSGYTKADGSLVLRTGQVIPDPVDGDLSDVAHRKPNPFDAAHADNANVASRDSASAPDTAAAADDDDDKVCVECEEEDARRRCQHCEDVFCDACFEKLHRSSKRETHVWKPMGALRCIECDKMKATRWCYVCQDPYCLGCFTIIHAKGNKVNHAWTDMASFRKAAKTQQQQQQQLASRITHDNDESAQTYNEFLQSNEYQYVTEFAVDESVPERSDYAAVATSYDTTERGGAGEWLTLVDEASGQTYYYNTRTGESTWA
;
A
#
# COMPACT_ATOMS: atom_id res chain seq x y z
N GLU A 1 15.31 0.20 34.10
CA GLU A 1 15.30 -0.98 35.01
C GLU A 1 14.97 -2.28 34.26
N HIS A 2 13.92 -2.30 33.42
CA HIS A 2 13.56 -3.47 32.61
C HIS A 2 14.71 -4.02 31.72
N ASP A 3 15.48 -3.16 31.08
CA ASP A 3 16.56 -3.61 30.18
C ASP A 3 17.71 -4.32 30.93
N ALA A 4 18.00 -3.91 32.16
CA ALA A 4 19.01 -4.54 33.00
C ALA A 4 18.58 -5.94 33.48
N GLU A 5 17.29 -6.12 33.76
CA GLU A 5 16.71 -7.43 34.10
C GLU A 5 16.72 -8.36 32.88
N LEU A 6 16.42 -7.84 31.69
CA LEU A 6 16.47 -8.60 30.43
C LEU A 6 17.89 -9.06 30.09
N VAL A 7 18.90 -8.20 30.27
CA VAL A 7 20.31 -8.56 30.08
C VAL A 7 20.73 -9.66 31.06
N ARG A 8 20.30 -9.57 32.33
CA ARG A 8 20.59 -10.61 33.35
C ARG A 8 19.98 -11.96 32.97
N LEU A 9 18.75 -11.96 32.46
CA LEU A 9 18.07 -13.16 32.00
C LEU A 9 18.74 -13.77 30.76
N ALA A 10 19.19 -12.94 29.81
CA ALA A 10 19.92 -13.40 28.63
C ALA A 10 21.29 -14.00 28.96
N ARG A 11 21.96 -13.53 30.02
CA ARG A 11 23.21 -14.13 30.54
C ARG A 11 23.03 -15.51 31.17
N SER A 12 21.82 -15.85 31.60
CA SER A 12 21.57 -17.15 32.24
C SER A 12 21.67 -18.34 31.26
N TRP A 13 21.54 -18.08 29.95
CA TRP A 13 21.60 -19.09 28.90
C TRP A 13 22.78 -18.84 27.97
N VAL A 14 23.51 -19.91 27.63
CA VAL A 14 24.61 -19.87 26.66
C VAL A 14 24.37 -20.89 25.56
N GLU A 15 24.54 -20.49 24.31
CA GLU A 15 24.45 -21.41 23.17
C GLU A 15 25.74 -22.22 23.00
N TYR A 16 25.58 -23.50 22.67
CA TYR A 16 26.67 -24.43 22.40
C TYR A 16 26.36 -25.21 21.13
N TRP A 17 27.41 -25.51 20.37
CA TRP A 17 27.32 -26.40 19.22
C TRP A 17 27.48 -27.85 19.66
N SER A 18 26.51 -28.70 19.34
CA SER A 18 26.63 -30.15 19.52
C SER A 18 27.11 -30.78 18.21
N GLU A 19 28.28 -31.42 18.24
CA GLU A 19 28.82 -32.16 17.09
C GLU A 19 27.99 -33.41 16.78
N ASP A 20 27.48 -34.10 17.81
CA ASP A 20 26.73 -35.36 17.67
C ASP A 20 25.41 -35.19 16.90
N THR A 21 24.78 -34.04 17.04
CA THR A 21 23.47 -33.72 16.43
C THR A 21 23.57 -32.62 15.38
N SER A 22 24.79 -32.10 15.13
CA SER A 22 25.06 -30.99 14.23
C SER A 22 24.06 -29.84 14.39
N SER A 23 23.76 -29.49 15.64
CA SER A 23 22.71 -28.53 15.99
C SER A 23 23.10 -27.72 17.22
N TRP A 24 22.62 -26.48 17.29
CA TRP A 24 22.78 -25.62 18.46
C TRP A 24 21.85 -26.05 19.58
N PHE A 25 22.35 -26.03 20.81
CA PHE A 25 21.55 -26.18 22.02
C PHE A 25 21.90 -25.08 23.02
N TYR A 26 20.97 -24.76 23.92
CA TYR A 26 21.10 -23.69 24.89
C TYR A 26 21.18 -24.29 26.29
N TYR A 27 22.24 -23.95 27.01
CA TYR A 27 22.52 -24.45 28.34
C TYR A 27 22.36 -23.34 29.37
N ARG A 28 21.62 -23.62 30.44
CA ARG A 28 21.45 -22.69 31.56
C ARG A 28 22.52 -22.92 32.61
N GLN A 29 23.37 -21.91 32.85
CA GLN A 29 24.49 -22.04 33.79
C GLN A 29 24.06 -22.19 35.25
N GLU A 30 22.90 -21.65 35.64
CA GLU A 30 22.45 -21.66 37.04
C GLU A 30 21.78 -22.98 37.45
N THR A 31 21.03 -23.63 36.55
CA THR A 31 20.24 -24.83 36.87
C THR A 31 20.77 -26.10 36.21
N GLY A 32 21.64 -25.96 35.20
CA GLY A 32 22.17 -27.07 34.42
C GLY A 32 21.21 -27.64 33.38
N ASP A 33 20.12 -26.93 33.08
CA ASP A 33 19.13 -27.35 32.10
C ASP A 33 19.65 -27.12 30.66
N ALA A 34 19.37 -28.06 29.77
CA ALA A 34 19.66 -27.94 28.34
C ALA A 34 18.38 -28.01 27.52
N ILE A 35 18.20 -27.06 26.61
CA ILE A 35 17.07 -27.04 25.67
C ILE A 35 17.58 -26.88 24.24
N TRP A 36 16.86 -27.46 23.29
CA TRP A 36 17.21 -27.40 21.86
C TRP A 36 16.53 -26.24 21.13
N ALA A 37 15.61 -25.53 21.81
CA ALA A 37 14.91 -24.37 21.27
C ALA A 37 15.44 -23.09 21.93
N PRO A 38 15.47 -21.95 21.20
CA PRO A 38 15.92 -20.68 21.74
C PRO A 38 15.09 -20.27 22.97
N PRO A 39 15.72 -19.97 24.12
CA PRO A 39 14.98 -19.59 25.32
C PRO A 39 14.27 -18.25 25.11
N PRO A 40 12.99 -18.13 25.52
CA PRO A 40 12.24 -16.89 25.40
C PRO A 40 12.76 -15.80 26.34
N SER A 41 13.68 -16.11 27.25
CA SER A 41 14.34 -15.15 28.14
C SER A 41 15.55 -14.44 27.49
N GLY A 42 15.91 -14.81 26.26
CA GLY A 42 17.17 -14.41 25.64
C GLY A 42 18.32 -15.36 26.02
N TYR A 43 19.43 -15.26 25.30
CA TYR A 43 20.63 -16.07 25.48
C TYR A 43 21.89 -15.32 25.06
N THR A 44 23.03 -15.78 25.55
CA THR A 44 24.36 -15.31 25.16
C THR A 44 24.91 -16.25 24.10
N LYS A 45 25.41 -15.65 23.02
CA LYS A 45 26.02 -16.38 21.93
C LYS A 45 27.43 -16.84 22.28
N ALA A 46 27.93 -17.82 21.54
CA ALA A 46 29.33 -18.25 21.66
C ALA A 46 30.32 -17.12 21.26
N ASP A 47 29.86 -16.13 20.49
CA ASP A 47 30.63 -14.94 20.09
C ASP A 47 30.68 -13.83 21.17
N GLY A 48 30.01 -14.01 22.31
CA GLY A 48 29.93 -13.03 23.40
C GLY A 48 28.80 -11.99 23.25
N SER A 49 28.02 -12.05 22.17
CA SER A 49 26.87 -11.16 21.97
C SER A 49 25.63 -11.64 22.72
N LEU A 50 24.84 -10.71 23.27
CA LEU A 50 23.59 -11.04 23.95
C LEU A 50 22.39 -10.85 23.04
N VAL A 51 21.57 -11.90 22.92
CA VAL A 51 20.28 -11.87 22.24
C VAL A 51 19.19 -11.74 23.31
N LEU A 52 18.49 -10.61 23.33
CA LEU A 52 17.36 -10.40 24.24
C LEU A 52 16.10 -11.15 23.77
N ARG A 53 15.12 -11.32 24.66
CA ARG A 53 13.77 -11.84 24.33
C ARG A 53 13.12 -11.16 23.12
N THR A 54 13.43 -9.88 22.90
CA THR A 54 12.90 -9.09 21.79
C THR A 54 13.55 -9.43 20.43
N GLY A 55 14.54 -10.33 20.40
CA GLY A 55 15.32 -10.66 19.21
C GLY A 55 16.43 -9.65 18.90
N GLN A 56 16.60 -8.62 19.73
CA GLN A 56 17.64 -7.62 19.56
C GLN A 56 18.98 -8.16 20.06
N VAL A 57 20.01 -8.09 19.20
CA VAL A 57 21.39 -8.45 19.53
C VAL A 57 22.13 -7.21 20.02
N ILE A 58 22.64 -7.25 21.25
CA ILE A 58 23.34 -6.15 21.90
C ILE A 58 24.73 -6.64 22.35
N PRO A 59 25.81 -5.85 22.19
CA PRO A 59 27.10 -6.14 22.80
C PRO A 59 27.02 -6.04 24.34
N ASP A 60 27.68 -6.92 25.07
CA ASP A 60 27.62 -6.95 26.54
C ASP A 60 28.17 -5.63 27.15
N PRO A 61 27.39 -4.90 27.99
CA PRO A 61 27.83 -3.66 28.62
C PRO A 61 28.84 -3.80 29.78
N VAL A 62 29.29 -5.01 30.15
CA VAL A 62 30.28 -5.25 31.23
C VAL A 62 31.71 -5.40 30.72
N ASP A 63 31.94 -5.56 29.41
CA ASP A 63 33.29 -5.66 28.82
C ASP A 63 33.96 -4.29 28.61
N GLY A 64 34.04 -3.54 29.70
CA GLY A 64 34.85 -2.33 29.81
C GLY A 64 35.81 -2.40 30.98
N ASP A 65 36.88 -3.22 30.92
CA ASP A 65 38.19 -2.89 31.55
C ASP A 65 39.39 -3.80 31.13
N LEU A 66 40.32 -3.20 30.38
CA LEU A 66 41.80 -3.20 30.52
C LEU A 66 42.64 -4.50 30.63
N SER A 67 43.34 -4.84 29.53
CA SER A 67 44.83 -4.76 29.48
C SER A 67 45.37 -4.94 28.05
N ASP A 68 46.20 -3.97 27.61
CA ASP A 68 47.22 -4.09 26.53
C ASP A 68 46.89 -3.93 25.03
N VAL A 69 46.30 -2.78 24.62
CA VAL A 69 46.57 -2.20 23.27
C VAL A 69 46.68 -0.65 23.30
N ALA A 70 47.10 -0.07 24.42
CA ALA A 70 47.31 1.38 24.51
C ALA A 70 48.74 1.75 24.06
N HIS A 71 49.03 1.83 22.74
CA HIS A 71 50.12 2.68 22.19
C HIS A 71 50.07 2.92 20.65
N ARG A 72 48.97 2.59 19.96
CA ARG A 72 48.72 3.14 18.61
C ARG A 72 47.45 3.97 18.65
N LYS A 73 47.57 5.29 18.46
CA LYS A 73 46.40 6.15 18.20
C LYS A 73 45.79 5.70 16.87
N PRO A 74 44.53 5.21 16.83
CA PRO A 74 43.89 4.89 15.57
C PRO A 74 43.40 6.18 14.91
N ASN A 75 43.77 6.34 13.64
CA ASN A 75 43.30 7.41 12.77
C ASN A 75 41.80 7.17 12.46
N PRO A 76 40.94 8.20 12.31
CA PRO A 76 39.48 8.02 12.18
C PRO A 76 38.99 7.39 10.86
N PHE A 77 39.86 6.72 10.09
CA PHE A 77 39.57 6.27 8.71
C PHE A 77 39.70 4.76 8.47
N ASP A 78 40.01 3.94 9.48
CA ASP A 78 40.38 2.51 9.27
C ASP A 78 39.37 1.47 9.81
N ALA A 79 38.07 1.80 9.92
CA ALA A 79 37.03 0.86 10.40
C ALA A 79 36.18 0.23 9.27
N ALA A 80 36.77 0.00 8.10
CA ALA A 80 36.08 -0.69 7.01
C ALA A 80 37.07 -1.42 6.10
N HIS A 81 37.61 -2.57 6.55
CA HIS A 81 38.04 -3.69 5.70
C HIS A 81 38.54 -4.83 6.59
N ALA A 82 37.68 -5.81 6.85
CA ALA A 82 38.09 -7.15 7.26
C ALA A 82 37.15 -8.16 6.59
N ASP A 83 37.30 -8.29 5.28
CA ASP A 83 36.84 -9.47 4.57
C ASP A 83 37.94 -10.54 4.59
N ASN A 84 37.49 -11.78 4.84
CA ASN A 84 37.88 -12.99 4.12
C ASN A 84 38.92 -13.94 4.74
N ALA A 85 38.46 -15.14 5.12
CA ALA A 85 38.88 -16.39 4.48
C ALA A 85 38.05 -17.58 5.00
N ASN A 86 37.14 -18.12 4.18
CA ASN A 86 37.33 -19.49 3.70
C ASN A 86 36.43 -19.79 2.50
N VAL A 87 37.09 -20.10 1.38
CA VAL A 87 36.49 -20.60 0.15
C VAL A 87 36.63 -22.12 0.20
N ALA A 88 35.52 -22.83 0.42
CA ALA A 88 35.44 -24.25 0.15
C ALA A 88 34.12 -24.57 -0.54
N SER A 89 34.26 -24.91 -1.81
CA SER A 89 33.26 -25.41 -2.75
C SER A 89 32.52 -26.64 -2.24
N ARG A 90 31.20 -26.69 -2.43
CA ARG A 90 30.46 -27.67 -3.30
C ARG A 90 29.02 -27.92 -2.83
N ASP A 91 28.14 -27.82 -3.82
CA ASP A 91 26.98 -28.66 -4.11
C ASP A 91 25.77 -28.69 -3.17
N SER A 92 24.68 -28.10 -3.70
CA SER A 92 23.34 -28.67 -3.77
C SER A 92 22.83 -29.48 -2.58
N ALA A 93 22.01 -28.84 -1.75
CA ALA A 93 20.78 -29.45 -1.26
C ALA A 93 19.83 -28.35 -0.78
N SER A 94 18.61 -28.41 -1.33
CA SER A 94 17.44 -27.61 -1.03
C SER A 94 17.23 -27.41 0.47
N ALA A 95 17.13 -26.15 0.91
CA ALA A 95 16.55 -25.80 2.21
C ALA A 95 15.05 -25.50 2.01
N PRO A 96 14.14 -26.19 2.72
CA PRO A 96 12.71 -25.91 2.64
C PRO A 96 12.31 -24.78 3.60
N ASP A 97 11.35 -24.00 3.13
CA ASP A 97 10.28 -23.32 3.87
C ASP A 97 10.66 -22.36 5.02
N THR A 98 10.84 -21.09 4.65
CA THR A 98 10.34 -20.00 5.48
C THR A 98 9.31 -19.18 4.70
N ALA A 99 8.08 -19.26 5.16
CA ALA A 99 6.89 -18.65 4.59
C ALA A 99 7.00 -17.11 4.59
N ALA A 100 7.32 -16.57 3.43
CA ALA A 100 6.62 -15.41 2.92
C ALA A 100 5.98 -15.87 1.61
N ALA A 101 4.70 -15.58 1.40
CA ALA A 101 4.05 -15.78 0.10
C ALA A 101 4.80 -14.93 -0.95
N ALA A 102 5.90 -15.47 -1.48
CA ALA A 102 6.46 -15.05 -2.74
C ALA A 102 5.40 -15.43 -3.77
N ASP A 103 4.98 -14.47 -4.58
CA ASP A 103 4.00 -14.77 -5.61
C ASP A 103 4.60 -15.85 -6.51
N ASP A 104 3.85 -16.92 -6.80
CA ASP A 104 4.21 -18.04 -7.70
C ASP A 104 4.66 -17.61 -9.13
N ASP A 105 4.69 -16.32 -9.41
CA ASP A 105 5.13 -15.70 -10.64
C ASP A 105 6.61 -15.33 -10.69
N ASP A 106 7.34 -15.32 -9.55
CA ASP A 106 8.76 -14.93 -9.52
C ASP A 106 9.72 -16.03 -10.03
N ASP A 107 9.33 -17.31 -9.95
CA ASP A 107 10.14 -18.47 -10.35
C ASP A 107 9.65 -19.11 -11.67
N LYS A 108 8.88 -18.38 -12.48
CA LYS A 108 8.41 -18.90 -13.77
C LYS A 108 9.52 -18.86 -14.82
N VAL A 109 9.66 -19.96 -15.56
CA VAL A 109 10.63 -20.12 -16.65
C VAL A 109 9.98 -19.79 -17.99
N CYS A 110 10.76 -19.35 -18.97
CA CYS A 110 10.28 -19.07 -20.32
C CYS A 110 9.66 -20.31 -20.98
N VAL A 111 8.46 -20.16 -21.55
CA VAL A 111 7.74 -21.26 -22.22
C VAL A 111 8.44 -21.80 -23.49
N GLU A 112 9.28 -21.00 -24.12
CA GLU A 112 9.89 -21.36 -25.42
C GLU A 112 11.26 -22.02 -25.29
N CYS A 113 12.08 -21.56 -24.34
CA CYS A 113 13.41 -22.13 -24.13
C CYS A 113 13.51 -23.03 -22.90
N GLU A 114 12.57 -22.93 -21.96
CA GLU A 114 12.56 -23.68 -20.69
C GLU A 114 13.86 -23.59 -19.87
N GLU A 115 14.76 -22.66 -20.20
CA GLU A 115 16.10 -22.53 -19.61
C GLU A 115 16.25 -21.20 -18.83
N GLU A 116 15.73 -20.11 -19.38
CA GLU A 116 15.84 -18.78 -18.77
C GLU A 116 14.57 -18.39 -18.02
N ASP A 117 14.75 -17.70 -16.89
CA ASP A 117 13.64 -17.08 -16.14
C ASP A 117 12.80 -16.16 -17.04
N ALA A 118 11.48 -16.27 -16.92
CA ALA A 118 10.55 -15.44 -17.64
C ALA A 118 10.57 -14.00 -17.11
N ARG A 119 10.64 -13.05 -18.04
CA ARG A 119 10.72 -11.60 -17.77
C ARG A 119 9.49 -10.83 -18.21
N ARG A 120 8.72 -11.37 -19.15
CA ARG A 120 7.58 -10.69 -19.76
C ARG A 120 6.42 -11.66 -19.85
N ARG A 121 5.24 -11.23 -19.39
CA ARG A 121 3.97 -11.87 -19.71
C ARG A 121 3.29 -11.08 -20.81
N CYS A 122 2.95 -11.76 -21.89
CA CYS A 122 2.13 -11.18 -22.94
C CYS A 122 0.67 -11.16 -22.49
N GLN A 123 -0.04 -10.03 -22.59
CA GLN A 123 -1.45 -9.96 -22.18
C GLN A 123 -2.39 -10.65 -23.17
N HIS A 124 -2.00 -10.76 -24.43
CA HIS A 124 -2.81 -11.40 -25.48
C HIS A 124 -2.54 -12.90 -25.62
N CYS A 125 -1.28 -13.33 -25.44
CA CYS A 125 -0.94 -14.75 -25.47
C CYS A 125 -1.11 -15.40 -24.09
N GLU A 126 -1.16 -14.61 -23.02
CA GLU A 126 -1.15 -15.03 -21.61
C GLU A 126 0.10 -15.81 -21.16
N ASP A 127 0.95 -16.17 -22.12
CA ASP A 127 2.23 -16.85 -21.96
C ASP A 127 3.35 -15.96 -21.40
N VAL A 128 4.34 -16.63 -20.79
CA VAL A 128 5.51 -16.02 -20.14
C VAL A 128 6.80 -16.34 -20.90
N PHE A 129 7.60 -15.30 -21.16
CA PHE A 129 8.78 -15.39 -22.03
C PHE A 129 10.00 -14.70 -21.40
N CYS A 130 11.21 -15.19 -21.72
CA CYS A 130 12.44 -14.40 -21.52
C CYS A 130 12.53 -13.29 -22.58
N ASP A 131 13.31 -12.22 -22.34
CA ASP A 131 13.40 -11.10 -23.30
C ASP A 131 13.86 -11.55 -24.70
N ALA A 132 14.75 -12.55 -24.79
CA ALA A 132 15.26 -13.02 -26.08
C ALA A 132 14.18 -13.73 -26.91
N CYS A 133 13.41 -14.64 -26.28
CA CYS A 133 12.31 -15.33 -26.94
C CYS A 133 11.14 -14.40 -27.22
N PHE A 134 10.83 -13.49 -26.29
CA PHE A 134 9.79 -12.48 -26.47
C PHE A 134 10.08 -11.61 -27.69
N GLU A 135 11.29 -11.06 -27.80
CA GLU A 135 11.67 -10.20 -28.92
C GLU A 135 11.61 -10.94 -30.26
N LYS A 136 12.06 -12.21 -30.32
CA LYS A 136 12.02 -13.00 -31.56
C LYS A 136 10.59 -13.29 -32.01
N LEU A 137 9.68 -13.60 -31.08
CA LEU A 137 8.30 -14.00 -31.38
C LEU A 137 7.35 -12.80 -31.52
N HIS A 138 7.58 -11.73 -30.77
CA HIS A 138 6.74 -10.53 -30.74
C HIS A 138 7.24 -9.40 -31.65
N ARG A 139 8.43 -9.50 -32.27
CA ARG A 139 8.83 -8.62 -33.37
C ARG A 139 8.14 -8.97 -34.70
N SER A 140 7.52 -10.15 -34.80
CA SER A 140 6.71 -10.50 -35.98
C SER A 140 5.50 -9.58 -36.08
N SER A 141 5.23 -8.99 -37.25
CA SER A 141 4.18 -7.97 -37.46
C SER A 141 2.77 -8.35 -36.97
N LYS A 142 2.50 -9.64 -36.75
CA LYS A 142 1.21 -10.09 -36.21
C LYS A 142 1.10 -10.00 -34.68
N ARG A 143 2.23 -9.92 -33.96
CA ARG A 143 2.31 -9.94 -32.48
C ARG A 143 3.03 -8.72 -31.90
N GLU A 144 3.43 -7.76 -32.75
CA GLU A 144 4.11 -6.52 -32.34
C GLU A 144 3.21 -5.55 -31.56
N THR A 145 1.90 -5.64 -31.76
CA THR A 145 0.91 -4.82 -31.05
C THR A 145 0.53 -5.39 -29.70
N HIS A 146 1.07 -6.55 -29.32
CA HIS A 146 0.74 -7.17 -28.04
C HIS A 146 1.37 -6.39 -26.89
N VAL A 147 0.52 -5.93 -25.99
CA VAL A 147 0.93 -5.31 -24.73
C VAL A 147 1.47 -6.38 -23.79
N TRP A 148 2.57 -6.08 -23.12
CA TRP A 148 3.22 -6.98 -22.17
C TRP A 148 3.39 -6.32 -20.80
N LYS A 149 3.43 -7.16 -19.76
CA LYS A 149 3.72 -6.75 -18.37
C LYS A 149 5.07 -7.33 -17.94
N PRO A 150 5.92 -6.57 -17.24
CA PRO A 150 7.11 -7.13 -16.61
C PRO A 150 6.72 -8.19 -15.58
N MET A 151 7.45 -9.30 -15.59
CA MET A 151 7.24 -10.45 -14.74
C MET A 151 8.59 -10.96 -14.23
N GLY A 152 8.56 -11.67 -13.11
CA GLY A 152 9.74 -12.32 -12.56
C GLY A 152 10.69 -11.36 -11.83
N ALA A 153 11.80 -11.93 -11.36
CA ALA A 153 12.79 -11.20 -10.61
C ALA A 153 13.56 -10.19 -11.49
N LEU A 154 13.60 -8.94 -11.03
CA LEU A 154 14.47 -7.90 -11.59
C LEU A 154 15.93 -8.35 -11.60
N ARG A 155 16.63 -8.10 -12.71
CA ARG A 155 18.06 -8.37 -12.84
C ARG A 155 18.88 -7.20 -12.34
N CYS A 156 20.14 -7.47 -12.02
CA CYS A 156 21.11 -6.44 -11.71
C CYS A 156 21.38 -5.56 -12.94
N ILE A 157 21.19 -4.24 -12.81
CA ILE A 157 21.39 -3.28 -13.90
C ILE A 157 22.79 -3.30 -14.51
N GLU A 158 23.80 -3.66 -13.71
CA GLU A 158 25.20 -3.62 -14.15
C GLU A 158 25.63 -4.86 -14.91
N CYS A 159 25.11 -6.04 -14.55
CA CYS A 159 25.58 -7.30 -15.13
C CYS A 159 24.53 -8.01 -15.96
N ASP A 160 23.25 -7.65 -15.84
CA ASP A 160 22.07 -8.25 -16.49
C ASP A 160 21.99 -9.78 -16.43
N LYS A 161 22.79 -10.40 -15.57
CA LYS A 161 22.93 -11.86 -15.46
C LYS A 161 22.33 -12.37 -14.17
N MET A 162 22.71 -11.77 -13.05
CA MET A 162 22.24 -12.20 -11.73
C MET A 162 20.97 -11.45 -11.32
N LYS A 163 20.10 -12.14 -10.59
CA LYS A 163 18.93 -11.51 -9.95
C LYS A 163 19.40 -10.43 -8.97
N ALA A 164 18.68 -9.31 -9.00
CA ALA A 164 18.94 -8.22 -8.08
C ALA A 164 18.47 -8.60 -6.67
N THR A 165 19.34 -8.38 -5.70
CA THR A 165 19.07 -8.63 -4.29
C THR A 165 19.02 -7.34 -3.47
N ARG A 166 19.49 -6.23 -4.02
CA ARG A 166 19.54 -4.93 -3.36
C ARG A 166 18.96 -3.84 -4.25
N TRP A 167 18.23 -2.93 -3.65
CA TRP A 167 17.75 -1.69 -4.25
C TRP A 167 18.45 -0.51 -3.60
N CYS A 168 19.08 0.34 -4.40
CA CYS A 168 19.71 1.56 -3.93
C CYS A 168 18.74 2.74 -4.11
N TYR A 169 18.35 3.44 -3.04
CA TYR A 169 17.40 4.55 -3.14
C TYR A 169 17.98 5.79 -3.82
N VAL A 170 19.30 5.97 -3.76
CA VAL A 170 19.97 7.13 -4.34
C VAL A 170 20.20 6.92 -5.84
N CYS A 171 20.68 5.74 -6.25
CA CYS A 171 20.79 5.40 -7.68
C CYS A 171 19.43 5.11 -8.32
N GLN A 172 18.44 4.71 -7.50
CA GLN A 172 17.13 4.25 -7.96
C GLN A 172 17.22 3.03 -8.89
N ASP A 173 18.18 2.15 -8.59
CA ASP A 173 18.53 1.03 -9.46
C ASP A 173 18.66 -0.30 -8.67
N PRO A 174 18.31 -1.44 -9.30
CA PRO A 174 18.44 -2.77 -8.74
C PRO A 174 19.83 -3.38 -9.01
N TYR A 175 20.47 -3.93 -7.98
CA TYR A 175 21.79 -4.56 -8.05
C TYR A 175 21.79 -5.97 -7.47
N CYS A 176 22.62 -6.86 -8.03
CA CYS A 176 22.99 -8.10 -7.36
C CYS A 176 24.00 -7.82 -6.24
N LEU A 177 24.18 -8.78 -5.33
CA LEU A 177 25.13 -8.66 -4.21
C LEU A 177 26.55 -8.28 -4.68
N GLY A 178 27.07 -8.95 -5.72
CA GLY A 178 28.44 -8.71 -6.20
C GLY A 178 28.63 -7.33 -6.83
N CYS A 179 27.74 -6.90 -7.72
CA CYS A 179 27.85 -5.56 -8.32
C CYS A 179 27.61 -4.46 -7.29
N PHE A 180 26.70 -4.68 -6.34
CA PHE A 180 26.44 -3.71 -5.28
C PHE A 180 27.69 -3.49 -4.43
N THR A 181 28.34 -4.57 -3.97
CA THR A 181 29.55 -4.44 -3.14
C THR A 181 30.68 -3.77 -3.91
N ILE A 182 30.90 -4.09 -5.18
CA ILE A 182 31.98 -3.48 -5.97
C ILE A 182 31.74 -1.97 -6.18
N ILE A 183 30.50 -1.58 -6.49
CA ILE A 183 30.17 -0.18 -6.85
C ILE A 183 29.94 0.69 -5.62
N HIS A 184 29.40 0.13 -4.54
CA HIS A 184 29.04 0.84 -3.31
C HIS A 184 30.05 0.63 -2.18
N ALA A 185 31.18 -0.05 -2.41
CA ALA A 185 32.26 -0.13 -1.41
C ALA A 185 33.16 1.11 -1.36
N LYS A 186 33.20 1.94 -2.40
CA LYS A 186 34.16 3.06 -2.48
C LYS A 186 33.58 4.36 -3.02
N GLY A 187 34.16 5.47 -2.60
CA GLY A 187 33.83 6.82 -3.07
C GLY A 187 32.50 7.34 -2.53
N ASN A 188 31.83 8.23 -3.26
CA ASN A 188 30.59 8.87 -2.80
C ASN A 188 29.40 7.92 -2.67
N LYS A 189 29.44 6.76 -3.34
CA LYS A 189 28.34 5.79 -3.36
C LYS A 189 28.24 4.94 -2.09
N VAL A 190 29.22 5.01 -1.19
CA VAL A 190 29.21 4.24 0.08
C VAL A 190 28.10 4.66 1.03
N ASN A 191 27.73 5.94 0.99
CA ASN A 191 26.70 6.50 1.87
C ASN A 191 25.29 6.34 1.29
N HIS A 192 25.14 5.64 0.17
CA HIS A 192 23.83 5.43 -0.42
C HIS A 192 23.03 4.45 0.43
N ALA A 193 21.88 4.91 0.92
CA ALA A 193 20.93 4.06 1.59
C ALA A 193 20.36 3.01 0.62
N TRP A 194 20.28 1.77 1.08
CA TRP A 194 19.78 0.64 0.30
C TRP A 194 18.87 -0.26 1.13
N THR A 195 18.03 -1.04 0.46
CA THR A 195 17.19 -2.10 1.06
C THR A 195 17.32 -3.38 0.25
N ASP A 196 16.94 -4.52 0.81
CA ASP A 196 16.87 -5.77 0.05
C ASP A 196 15.66 -5.77 -0.90
N MET A 197 15.76 -6.55 -1.98
CA MET A 197 14.71 -6.57 -3.02
C MET A 197 13.38 -7.14 -2.53
N ALA A 198 13.38 -8.02 -1.52
CA ALA A 198 12.15 -8.57 -0.96
C ALA A 198 11.39 -7.50 -0.17
N SER A 199 12.11 -6.73 0.67
CA SER A 199 11.57 -5.57 1.37
C SER A 199 11.08 -4.49 0.42
N PHE A 200 11.85 -4.19 -0.64
CA PHE A 200 11.46 -3.24 -1.67
C PHE A 200 10.14 -3.62 -2.35
N ARG A 201 10.01 -4.88 -2.80
CA ARG A 201 8.77 -5.38 -3.43
C ARG A 201 7.59 -5.37 -2.46
N LYS A 202 7.81 -5.75 -1.20
CA LYS A 202 6.77 -5.71 -0.17
C LYS A 202 6.26 -4.29 0.05
N ALA A 203 7.16 -3.32 0.18
CA ALA A 203 6.80 -1.91 0.33
C ALA A 203 6.03 -1.38 -0.90
N ALA A 204 6.48 -1.72 -2.12
CA ALA A 204 5.82 -1.32 -3.36
C ALA A 204 4.39 -1.87 -3.47
N LYS A 205 4.18 -3.15 -3.12
CA LYS A 205 2.84 -3.77 -3.08
C LYS A 205 1.92 -3.08 -2.07
N THR A 206 2.41 -2.82 -0.86
CA THR A 206 1.64 -2.12 0.18
C THR A 206 1.24 -0.71 -0.28
N GLN A 207 2.16 0.02 -0.91
CA GLN A 207 1.86 1.35 -1.45
C GLN A 207 0.80 1.30 -2.56
N GLN A 208 0.89 0.33 -3.47
CA GLN A 208 -0.11 0.14 -4.53
C GLN A 208 -1.48 -0.21 -3.95
N GLN A 209 -1.53 -1.12 -2.95
CA GLN A 209 -2.77 -1.51 -2.30
C GLN A 209 -3.42 -0.31 -1.57
N GLN A 210 -2.63 0.52 -0.89
CA GLN A 210 -3.12 1.74 -0.25
C GLN A 210 -3.71 2.73 -1.27
N GLN A 211 -3.05 2.92 -2.42
CA GLN A 211 -3.57 3.77 -3.50
C GLN A 211 -4.87 3.22 -4.08
N GLN A 212 -4.98 1.90 -4.28
CA GLN A 212 -6.22 1.27 -4.74
C GLN A 212 -7.36 1.42 -3.72
N GLN A 213 -7.07 1.26 -2.43
CA GLN A 213 -8.06 1.47 -1.36
C GLN A 213 -8.54 2.92 -1.28
N LEU A 214 -7.63 3.89 -1.50
CA LEU A 214 -7.99 5.31 -1.58
C LEU A 214 -8.85 5.59 -2.82
N ALA A 215 -8.46 5.06 -3.98
CA ALA A 215 -9.24 5.21 -5.21
C ALA A 215 -10.63 4.58 -5.09
N SER A 216 -10.75 3.39 -4.48
CA SER A 216 -12.04 2.72 -4.28
C SER A 216 -12.94 3.44 -3.28
N ARG A 217 -12.38 4.09 -2.24
CA ARG A 217 -13.16 4.95 -1.34
C ARG A 217 -13.75 6.13 -2.11
N ILE A 218 -12.93 6.81 -2.91
CA ILE A 218 -13.37 7.96 -3.73
C ILE A 218 -14.48 7.57 -4.72
N THR A 219 -14.44 6.36 -5.30
CA THR A 219 -15.50 5.91 -6.23
C THR A 219 -16.77 5.44 -5.51
N HIS A 220 -16.66 4.82 -4.33
CA HIS A 220 -17.83 4.39 -3.56
C HIS A 220 -18.63 5.57 -2.99
N ASP A 221 -17.95 6.69 -2.67
CA ASP A 221 -18.61 7.94 -2.27
C ASP A 221 -19.30 8.67 -3.45
N ASN A 222 -19.00 8.33 -4.71
CA ASN A 222 -19.61 8.97 -5.88
C ASN A 222 -20.84 8.24 -6.45
N ASP A 223 -20.99 6.93 -6.22
CA ASP A 223 -22.17 6.16 -6.64
C ASP A 223 -23.26 6.08 -5.54
N GLU A 224 -22.95 6.52 -4.31
CA GLU A 224 -23.88 6.49 -3.16
C GLU A 224 -23.97 7.83 -2.39
N SER A 225 -23.49 8.96 -2.93
CA SER A 225 -23.71 10.28 -2.30
C SER A 225 -25.02 10.93 -2.74
N ALA A 226 -26.14 10.37 -2.26
CA ALA A 226 -27.20 11.28 -1.84
C ALA A 226 -26.60 12.08 -0.67
N GLN A 227 -26.34 13.38 -0.87
CA GLN A 227 -25.87 14.26 0.20
C GLN A 227 -26.71 13.99 1.46
N THR A 228 -26.07 13.59 2.56
CA THR A 228 -26.83 13.27 3.76
C THR A 228 -27.51 14.54 4.28
N TYR A 229 -28.70 14.43 4.89
CA TYR A 229 -29.47 15.60 5.34
C TYR A 229 -28.67 16.54 6.26
N ASN A 230 -27.82 15.98 7.12
CA ASN A 230 -26.94 16.77 8.00
C ASN A 230 -25.82 17.50 7.24
N GLU A 231 -25.32 16.90 6.16
CA GLU A 231 -24.30 17.49 5.29
C GLU A 231 -24.90 18.58 4.40
N PHE A 232 -26.14 18.41 3.93
CA PHE A 232 -26.90 19.45 3.22
C PHE A 232 -27.13 20.68 4.11
N LEU A 233 -27.56 20.50 5.36
CA LEU A 233 -27.73 21.62 6.31
C LEU A 233 -26.44 22.42 6.57
N GLN A 234 -25.28 21.80 6.37
CA GLN A 234 -23.97 22.43 6.54
C GLN A 234 -23.37 22.92 5.22
N SER A 235 -24.00 22.63 4.08
CA SER A 235 -23.52 23.03 2.77
C SER A 235 -23.88 24.48 2.48
N ASN A 236 -23.10 25.09 1.58
CA ASN A 236 -23.36 26.46 1.11
C ASN A 236 -24.66 26.57 0.29
N GLU A 237 -25.21 25.43 -0.17
CA GLU A 237 -26.47 25.34 -0.89
C GLU A 237 -27.66 25.59 0.05
N TYR A 238 -27.61 25.08 1.28
CA TYR A 238 -28.65 25.34 2.27
C TYR A 238 -28.72 26.83 2.62
N GLN A 239 -27.59 27.51 2.78
CA GLN A 239 -27.58 28.95 3.04
C GLN A 239 -28.27 29.75 1.92
N TYR A 240 -28.01 29.38 0.66
CA TYR A 240 -28.65 30.02 -0.50
C TYR A 240 -30.17 29.78 -0.55
N VAL A 241 -30.61 28.52 -0.37
CA VAL A 241 -32.05 28.17 -0.38
C VAL A 241 -32.78 28.85 0.77
N THR A 242 -32.14 28.97 1.93
CA THR A 242 -32.72 29.61 3.11
C THR A 242 -32.83 31.13 2.91
N GLU A 243 -31.80 31.77 2.33
CA GLU A 243 -31.86 33.21 2.02
C GLU A 243 -32.97 33.53 0.99
N PHE A 244 -33.16 32.72 -0.04
CA PHE A 244 -34.26 32.93 -1.02
C PHE A 244 -35.65 32.67 -0.43
N ALA A 245 -35.81 31.68 0.46
CA ALA A 245 -37.09 31.43 1.13
C ALA A 245 -37.48 32.55 2.12
N VAL A 246 -36.49 33.26 2.68
CA VAL A 246 -36.72 34.43 3.52
C VAL A 246 -37.11 35.65 2.66
N ASP A 247 -36.55 35.79 1.45
CA ASP A 247 -36.90 36.89 0.54
C ASP A 247 -38.32 36.76 -0.05
N GLU A 248 -38.81 35.53 -0.27
CA GLU A 248 -40.19 35.28 -0.73
C GLU A 248 -41.26 35.45 0.37
N SER A 249 -40.87 35.45 1.65
CA SER A 249 -41.79 35.52 2.80
C SER A 249 -41.90 36.90 3.44
N VAL A 250 -41.21 37.92 2.90
CA VAL A 250 -41.46 39.32 3.23
C VAL A 250 -42.39 39.90 2.16
N PRO A 251 -43.71 40.05 2.42
CA PRO A 251 -44.50 40.95 1.59
C PRO A 251 -43.95 42.34 1.86
N GLU A 252 -43.28 42.93 0.86
CA GLU A 252 -42.95 44.35 0.89
C GLU A 252 -44.28 45.14 0.95
N ARG A 253 -44.69 45.44 2.18
CA ARG A 253 -45.70 46.43 2.51
C ARG A 253 -45.08 47.80 2.20
N SER A 254 -45.30 48.30 0.99
CA SER A 254 -45.11 49.72 0.73
C SER A 254 -46.01 50.28 -0.38
N ASP A 255 -46.23 49.62 -1.52
CA ASP A 255 -46.66 50.41 -2.70
C ASP A 255 -48.00 50.09 -3.38
N TYR A 256 -48.87 49.22 -2.85
CA TYR A 256 -50.18 48.92 -3.49
C TYR A 256 -51.43 49.48 -2.79
N ALA A 257 -51.27 50.44 -1.88
CA ALA A 257 -52.43 51.16 -1.31
C ALA A 257 -53.01 52.26 -2.23
N ALA A 258 -52.43 52.49 -3.42
CA ALA A 258 -52.76 53.65 -4.26
C ALA A 258 -53.51 53.35 -5.57
N VAL A 259 -53.86 52.09 -5.88
CA VAL A 259 -54.67 51.76 -7.07
C VAL A 259 -55.94 50.98 -6.69
N ALA A 260 -56.52 51.31 -5.54
CA ALA A 260 -57.89 50.94 -5.19
C ALA A 260 -58.86 52.13 -5.42
N THR A 261 -58.53 53.04 -6.34
CA THR A 261 -59.33 54.26 -6.62
C THR A 261 -59.31 54.65 -8.09
N SER A 262 -59.70 53.71 -8.95
CA SER A 262 -60.24 53.97 -10.30
C SER A 262 -60.48 52.57 -10.87
N TYR A 263 -61.68 52.08 -11.14
CA TYR A 263 -62.84 52.72 -11.72
C TYR A 263 -64.06 51.89 -11.29
N ASP A 264 -64.99 52.57 -10.64
CA ASP A 264 -66.38 52.18 -10.61
C ASP A 264 -66.94 52.33 -12.03
N THR A 265 -67.32 51.22 -12.68
CA THR A 265 -68.46 51.18 -13.61
C THR A 265 -68.87 49.74 -13.94
N THR A 266 -69.90 49.28 -13.22
CA THR A 266 -71.10 48.56 -13.73
C THR A 266 -70.87 47.40 -14.74
N GLU A 267 -71.25 46.15 -14.46
CA GLU A 267 -72.63 45.76 -14.16
C GLU A 267 -72.78 44.59 -13.18
N ARG A 268 -73.84 44.68 -12.39
CA ARG A 268 -74.29 43.77 -11.34
C ARG A 268 -75.34 42.81 -11.91
N GLY A 269 -75.10 41.50 -11.84
CA GLY A 269 -76.12 40.47 -12.06
C GLY A 269 -75.63 39.09 -11.59
N GLY A 270 -76.06 38.66 -10.41
CA GLY A 270 -75.56 37.44 -9.76
C GLY A 270 -76.10 36.13 -10.36
N ALA A 271 -75.22 35.14 -10.51
CA ALA A 271 -75.52 33.72 -10.53
C ALA A 271 -74.19 32.96 -10.35
N GLY A 272 -74.18 31.86 -9.60
CA GLY A 272 -72.96 31.20 -9.12
C GLY A 272 -71.97 30.85 -10.24
N GLU A 273 -70.67 31.00 -9.92
CA GLU A 273 -69.54 30.71 -10.81
C GLU A 273 -69.64 29.29 -11.37
N TRP A 274 -69.95 29.22 -12.66
CA TRP A 274 -69.74 28.04 -13.48
C TRP A 274 -68.27 28.01 -13.89
N LEU A 275 -67.56 26.95 -13.51
CA LEU A 275 -66.19 26.67 -13.94
C LEU A 275 -66.20 25.76 -15.16
N THR A 276 -65.32 26.03 -16.12
CA THR A 276 -65.12 25.20 -17.31
C THR A 276 -63.98 24.22 -17.05
N LEU A 277 -64.26 22.92 -17.11
CA LEU A 277 -63.31 21.84 -16.83
C LEU A 277 -63.28 20.85 -18.02
N VAL A 278 -62.21 20.08 -18.16
CA VAL A 278 -62.08 19.05 -19.21
C VAL A 278 -61.98 17.70 -18.53
N ASP A 279 -62.83 16.75 -18.95
CA ASP A 279 -62.77 15.38 -18.45
C ASP A 279 -61.53 14.66 -19.02
N GLU A 280 -60.70 14.12 -18.13
CA GLU A 280 -59.38 13.59 -18.49
C GLU A 280 -59.47 12.23 -19.20
N ALA A 281 -60.58 11.49 -19.03
CA ALA A 281 -60.79 10.20 -19.68
C ALA A 281 -61.29 10.35 -21.13
N SER A 282 -62.07 11.40 -21.43
CA SER A 282 -62.68 11.62 -22.75
C SER A 282 -62.11 12.82 -23.52
N GLY A 283 -61.39 13.72 -22.84
CA GLY A 283 -60.89 14.98 -23.39
C GLY A 283 -61.98 16.01 -23.69
N GLN A 284 -63.24 15.79 -23.26
CA GLN A 284 -64.36 16.69 -23.54
C GLN A 284 -64.57 17.72 -22.43
N THR A 285 -64.92 18.94 -22.83
CA THR A 285 -65.14 20.05 -21.90
C THR A 285 -66.55 19.98 -21.30
N TYR A 286 -66.67 20.20 -20.00
CA TYR A 286 -67.93 20.33 -19.29
C TYR A 286 -67.89 21.51 -18.31
N TYR A 287 -69.05 22.08 -18.03
CA TYR A 287 -69.23 23.17 -17.09
C TYR A 287 -69.73 22.63 -15.75
N TYR A 288 -69.14 23.10 -14.66
CA TYR A 288 -69.46 22.70 -13.29
C TYR A 288 -69.84 23.93 -12.45
N ASN A 289 -71.02 23.92 -11.85
CA ASN A 289 -71.43 24.98 -10.93
C ASN A 289 -70.92 24.69 -9.52
N THR A 290 -70.00 25.53 -9.04
CA THR A 290 -69.37 25.36 -7.72
C THR A 290 -70.31 25.55 -6.53
N ARG A 291 -71.50 26.15 -6.76
CA ARG A 291 -72.48 26.43 -5.71
C ARG A 291 -73.58 25.37 -5.63
N THR A 292 -74.03 24.83 -6.76
CA THR A 292 -75.09 23.80 -6.78
C THR A 292 -74.55 22.38 -6.89
N GLY A 293 -73.29 22.22 -7.30
CA GLY A 293 -72.66 20.91 -7.54
C GLY A 293 -73.14 20.24 -8.84
N GLU A 294 -73.86 20.97 -9.69
CA GLU A 294 -74.38 20.47 -10.97
C GLU A 294 -73.32 20.57 -12.07
N SER A 295 -73.26 19.56 -12.93
CA SER A 295 -72.40 19.54 -14.12
C SER A 295 -73.22 19.38 -15.41
N THR A 296 -72.76 20.01 -16.49
CA THR A 296 -73.35 19.88 -17.83
C THR A 296 -72.25 19.88 -18.89
N TRP A 297 -72.42 19.10 -19.96
CA TRP A 297 -71.42 18.96 -21.02
C TRP A 297 -71.57 20.07 -22.07
N ALA A 298 -70.45 20.49 -22.68
CA ALA A 298 -70.44 21.49 -23.75
C ALA A 298 -70.94 20.91 -25.09
#